data_AF-A0AAW1HV12-F1
#
_entry.id   AF-A0AAW1HV12-F1
#
_cell.length_a   1.000
_cell.length_b   1.000
_cell.length_c   1.000
_cell.angle_alpha   90.00
_cell.angle_beta   90.00
_cell.angle_gamma   90.00
#
_symmetry.space_group_name_H-M   'P 1'
#
loop_
_entity.id
_entity.type
_entity.pdbx_description
1 polymer ?
#
loop_
_entity_poly.entity_id
_entity_poly.type
_entity_poly.pdbx_seq_one_letter_code
_entity_poly.pdbx_strand_id
1 'polypeptide(L)' 'MEKFQPIGNAILNRSGVIQAEPALIFDSVYVFAKGLAAMDSGYSIKPVNLSCDLERPWDDGLSLYNYIDAV' A
#
# COMPACT_ATOMS: atom_id res chain seq x y z
N MET A 1 -5.43 18.54 -19.61
CA MET A 1 -4.54 17.36 -19.55
C MET A 1 -3.59 17.61 -18.40
N GLU A 2 -3.72 16.87 -17.31
CA GLU A 2 -2.83 17.00 -16.16
C GLU A 2 -1.40 16.70 -16.59
N LYS A 3 -0.47 17.58 -16.22
CA LYS A 3 0.94 17.42 -16.53
C LYS A 3 1.45 16.20 -15.76
N PHE A 4 1.71 15.10 -16.48
CA PHE A 4 2.42 13.96 -15.94
C PHE A 4 3.70 14.44 -15.24
N GLN A 5 3.87 14.03 -13.99
CA GLN A 5 4.97 14.48 -13.13
C GLN A 5 6.34 14.10 -13.71
N PRO A 6 7.43 14.78 -13.30
CA PRO A 6 8.78 14.60 -13.86
C PRO A 6 9.31 13.15 -13.82
N ILE A 7 8.72 12.32 -12.96
CA ILE A 7 9.09 10.91 -12.72
C ILE A 7 8.57 9.97 -13.84
N GLY A 8 7.62 10.42 -14.67
CA GLY A 8 6.95 9.57 -15.68
C GLY A 8 7.88 8.86 -16.67
N ASN A 9 9.02 9.46 -17.01
CA ASN A 9 9.99 8.86 -17.94
C ASN A 9 10.79 7.70 -17.32
N ALA A 10 10.86 7.58 -15.99
CA ALA A 10 11.56 6.50 -15.31
C ALA A 10 10.70 5.23 -15.15
N ILE A 11 9.37 5.37 -15.27
CA ILE A 11 8.40 4.27 -15.12
C ILE A 11 8.21 3.51 -16.44
N LEU A 12 8.47 4.19 -17.56
CA LEU A 12 8.33 3.66 -18.91
C LEU A 12 9.66 3.12 -19.41
N ASN A 13 9.65 1.93 -20.00
CA ASN A 13 10.80 1.43 -20.76
C ASN A 13 10.96 2.20 -22.08
N ARG A 14 12.03 1.92 -22.84
CA ARG A 14 12.32 2.61 -24.12
C ARG A 14 11.21 2.49 -25.17
N SER A 15 10.33 1.50 -25.04
CA SER A 15 9.15 1.30 -25.91
C SER A 15 7.88 1.98 -25.38
N GLY A 16 7.95 2.73 -24.27
CA GLY A 16 6.80 3.43 -23.70
C GLY A 16 5.85 2.53 -22.88
N VAL A 17 6.31 1.36 -22.46
CA VAL A 17 5.53 0.40 -21.66
C VAL A 17 5.93 0.54 -20.19
N ILE A 18 4.94 0.56 -19.30
CA ILE A 18 5.16 0.56 -17.84
C ILE A 18 5.87 -0.73 -17.46
N GLN A 19 6.98 -0.61 -16.71
CA GLN A 19 7.68 -1.79 -16.18
C GLN A 19 6.85 -2.49 -15.10
N ALA A 20 7.13 -3.77 -14.87
CA ALA A 20 6.35 -4.57 -13.91
C ALA A 20 6.49 -4.01 -12.48
N GLU A 21 7.67 -3.57 -12.07
CA GLU A 21 7.92 -3.13 -10.70
C GLU A 21 7.13 -1.86 -10.35
N PRO A 22 7.13 -0.78 -11.15
CA PRO A 22 6.26 0.37 -10.90
C PRO A 22 4.76 0.04 -10.92
N ALA A 23 4.33 -0.86 -11.81
CA ALA A 23 2.94 -1.30 -11.87
C ALA A 23 2.53 -2.03 -10.59
N LEU A 24 3.36 -2.96 -10.12
CA LEU A 24 3.12 -3.69 -8.87
C LEU A 24 3.16 -2.79 -7.64
N ILE A 25 4.00 -1.75 -7.62
CA ILE A 25 3.98 -0.75 -6.54
C ILE A 25 2.66 0.01 -6.54
N PHE A 26 2.17 0.46 -7.70
CA PHE A 26 0.86 1.11 -7.80
C PHE A 26 -0.25 0.19 -7.25
N ASP A 27 -0.28 -1.06 -7.71
CA ASP A 27 -1.26 -2.05 -7.28
C ASP A 27 -1.17 -2.32 -5.77
N SER A 28 0.05 -2.40 -5.20
CA SER A 28 0.26 -2.61 -3.77
C SER A 28 -0.33 -1.47 -2.92
N VAL A 29 -0.13 -0.22 -3.33
CA VAL A 29 -0.67 0.95 -2.62
C VAL A 29 -2.19 0.99 -2.74
N TYR A 30 -2.72 0.64 -3.91
CA TYR A 30 -4.16 0.60 -4.15
C TYR A 30 -4.85 -0.46 -3.28
N VAL A 31 -4.32 -1.68 -3.25
CA VAL A 31 -4.84 -2.78 -2.42
C VAL A 31 -4.74 -2.42 -0.93
N PHE A 32 -3.62 -1.83 -0.49
CA PHE A 32 -3.48 -1.36 0.89
C PHE A 32 -4.53 -0.31 1.27
N ALA A 33 -4.74 0.70 0.43
CA ALA A 33 -5.74 1.75 0.66
C ALA A 33 -7.18 1.19 0.67
N LYS A 34 -7.47 0.22 -0.19
CA LYS A 34 -8.76 -0.49 -0.23
C LYS A 34 -9.03 -1.27 1.04
N GLY A 35 -8.06 -2.08 1.48
CA GLY A 35 -8.18 -2.85 2.73
C GLY A 35 -8.35 -1.94 3.94
N LEU A 36 -7.59 -0.85 4.01
CA LEU A 36 -7.70 0.14 5.09
C LEU A 36 -9.08 0.80 5.12
N ALA A 37 -9.60 1.21 3.97
CA ALA A 37 -10.93 1.82 3.86
C ALA A 37 -12.06 0.83 4.23
N ALA A 38 -11.90 -0.47 3.91
CA ALA A 38 -12.85 -1.50 4.31
C ALA A 38 -12.87 -1.69 5.84
N MET A 39 -11.70 -1.67 6.48
CA MET A 39 -11.58 -1.80 7.93
C MET A 39 -12.21 -0.62 8.70
N ASP A 40 -12.07 0.61 8.19
CA ASP A 40 -12.55 1.84 8.83
C ASP A 40 -14.10 1.89 8.98
N SER A 41 -14.83 1.00 8.30
CA SER A 41 -16.28 0.89 8.41
C SER A 41 -16.78 0.31 9.75
N GLY A 42 -15.90 -0.36 10.52
CA GLY A 42 -16.27 -0.99 11.80
C GLY A 42 -15.14 -1.09 12.83
N TYR A 43 -13.91 -0.71 12.46
CA TYR A 43 -12.74 -0.79 13.33
C TYR A 43 -11.80 0.39 13.10
N SER A 44 -11.41 1.09 14.17
CA SER A 44 -10.46 2.21 14.07
C SER A 44 -9.04 1.72 14.26
N ILE A 45 -8.23 1.82 13.20
CA ILE A 45 -6.81 1.50 13.26
C ILE A 45 -6.05 2.49 14.14
N LYS A 46 -5.13 1.98 14.98
CA LYS A 46 -4.26 2.84 15.79
C LYS A 46 -2.80 2.54 15.50
N PRO A 47 -2.10 3.44 14.80
CA PRO A 47 -0.65 3.40 14.71
C PRO A 47 -0.06 3.46 16.13
N VAL A 48 0.92 2.60 16.41
CA VAL A 48 1.64 2.56 17.68
C VAL A 48 3.15 2.58 17.43
N ASN A 49 3.91 3.16 18.36
CA ASN A 49 5.36 3.10 18.32
C ASN A 49 5.80 1.67 18.65
N LEU A 50 6.46 1.01 17.70
CA LEU A 50 7.06 -0.31 17.87
C LEU A 50 8.58 -0.20 17.81
N SER A 51 9.27 -1.17 18.40
CA SER A 51 10.72 -1.34 18.28
C SER A 51 11.01 -2.73 17.74
N CYS A 52 12.03 -2.86 16.89
CA CYS A 52 12.54 -4.15 16.45
C CYS A 52 13.35 -4.87 17.55
N ASP A 53 13.77 -4.15 18.61
CA ASP A 53 14.51 -4.72 19.74
C ASP A 53 13.59 -5.43 20.74
N LEU A 54 12.28 -5.13 20.69
CA LEU A 54 11.26 -5.69 21.57
C LEU A 54 10.35 -6.59 20.73
N GLU A 55 10.24 -7.86 21.11
CA GLU A 55 9.36 -8.83 20.44
C GLU A 55 7.90 -8.58 20.86
N ARG A 56 7.34 -7.45 20.43
CA ARG A 56 5.96 -7.06 20.65
C ARG A 56 5.27 -6.81 19.31
N PRO A 57 4.23 -7.60 18.97
CA PRO A 57 3.50 -7.40 17.72
C PRO A 57 2.62 -6.16 17.79
N TRP A 58 2.14 -5.74 16.61
CA TRP A 58 1.07 -4.76 16.50
C TRP A 58 -0.29 -5.44 16.66
N ASP A 59 -1.05 -5.03 17.68
CA ASP A 59 -2.35 -5.63 18.00
C ASP A 59 -3.36 -5.57 16.84
N ASP A 60 -3.38 -4.47 16.07
CA ASP A 60 -4.28 -4.30 14.92
C ASP A 60 -3.75 -4.98 13.64
N GLY A 61 -2.51 -5.47 13.65
CA GLY A 61 -1.82 -5.94 12.45
C GLY A 61 -2.51 -7.13 11.77
N LEU A 62 -3.01 -8.09 12.56
CA LEU A 62 -3.71 -9.26 12.03
C LEU A 62 -5.05 -8.87 11.38
N SER A 63 -5.78 -7.94 11.99
CA SER A 63 -7.04 -7.44 11.44
C SER A 63 -6.80 -6.74 10.11
N LEU A 64 -5.83 -5.81 10.05
CA LEU A 64 -5.49 -5.11 8.81
C LEU A 64 -5.06 -6.10 7.71
N TYR A 65 -4.23 -7.08 8.04
CA TYR A 65 -3.80 -8.12 7.10
C TYR A 65 -5.00 -8.85 6.49
N ASN A 66 -5.97 -9.26 7.31
CA ASN A 66 -7.17 -9.95 6.81
C ASN A 66 -8.03 -9.07 5.89
N TYR A 67 -8.12 -7.76 6.16
CA TYR A 67 -8.83 -6.84 5.27
C TYR A 67 -8.09 -6.60 3.95
N ILE A 68 -6.75 -6.64 3.95
CA ILE A 68 -5.94 -6.55 2.73
C ILE A 68 -6.07 -7.82 1.89
N ASP A 69 -6.03 -9.00 2.52
CA ASP A 69 -6.16 -10.32 1.85
C ASP A 69 -7.56 -10.55 1.24
N ALA A 70 -8.57 -9.86 1.75
CA ALA A 70 -9.94 -9.93 1.28
C ALA A 70 -10.28 -8.98 0.11
N VAL A 71 -9.32 -8.16 -0.36
CA VAL A 71 -9.47 -7.28 -1.54
C VAL A 71 -9.34 -8.08 -2.83
#